data_AF-A0A8S3X6R2-F1
#
_entry.id   AF-A0A8S3X6R2-F1
#
_cell.length_a   1.000
_cell.length_b   1.000
_cell.length_c   1.000
_cell.angle_alpha   90.00
_cell.angle_beta   90.00
_cell.angle_gamma   90.00
#
_symmetry.space_group_name_H-M   'P 1'
#
loop_
_entity.id
_entity.type
_entity.pdbx_description
1 polymer ?
#
loop_
_entity_poly.entity_id
_entity_poly.type
_entity_poly.pdbx_seq_one_letter_code
_entity_poly.pdbx_strand_id
1 'polypeptide(L)'
;MLDEVQRVNKNFESNDRDPTKLLNDLVELVESVARRIILPTARIDVLTATNLESYLDPSPYMGYGFELKLTEYELLPEAERNLRHRCKQFTLKLVQEMRSRLPTNVKILRTMNMISVQETLKATKPPIIELAQEFGCQANEIERIVIQWRNIQHTDWENKCSTVEFWSEVHEYKDSADNNPFSELASLAISILSLPHSNAEIERVFSQMNIVKKKLRNRMSLHTLNSILHIRYGLKRSGKCCHSYNVPEHVLKQIRGIKESLVMPMTTAFEDGPSTSQAQVHDESDIDDLQKYYLTYLDD
;
A
#
# COMPACT_ATOMS: atom_id res chain seq x y z
N MET A 1 0.44 4.99 21.26
CA MET A 1 -0.85 4.66 20.59
C MET A 1 -1.00 5.46 19.31
N LEU A 2 -1.17 6.79 19.38
CA LEU A 2 -1.34 7.61 18.18
C LEU A 2 -0.13 7.51 17.23
N ASP A 3 1.09 7.48 17.77
CA ASP A 3 2.30 7.27 16.98
C ASP A 3 2.30 5.94 16.21
N GLU A 4 1.73 4.88 16.79
CA GLU A 4 1.61 3.57 16.13
C GLU A 4 0.62 3.64 14.96
N VAL A 5 -0.51 4.32 15.16
CA VAL A 5 -1.51 4.56 14.10
C VAL A 5 -0.90 5.37 12.96
N GLN A 6 -0.20 6.46 13.29
CA GLN A 6 0.46 7.31 12.29
C GLN A 6 1.55 6.55 11.53
N ARG A 7 2.32 5.70 12.21
CA ARG A 7 3.35 4.87 11.58
C ARG A 7 2.74 3.92 10.54
N VAL A 8 1.66 3.21 10.90
CA VAL A 8 1.00 2.30 9.97
C VAL A 8 0.40 3.06 8.80
N ASN A 9 -0.29 4.19 9.03
CA ASN A 9 -0.80 5.03 7.95
C ASN A 9 0.29 5.48 6.98
N LYS A 10 1.44 5.96 7.49
CA LYS A 10 2.61 6.31 6.66
C LYS A 10 3.14 5.14 5.85
N ASN A 11 3.07 3.91 6.38
CA ASN A 11 3.47 2.71 5.64
C ASN A 11 2.52 2.44 4.46
N PHE A 12 1.21 2.66 4.62
CA PHE A 12 0.23 2.54 3.53
C PHE A 12 0.40 3.60 2.43
N GLU A 13 0.94 4.77 2.77
CA GLU A 13 1.26 5.84 1.81
C GLU A 13 2.55 5.58 1.02
N SER A 14 3.39 4.64 1.46
CA SER A 14 4.67 4.33 0.82
C SER A 14 4.51 3.56 -0.49
N ASN A 15 5.41 3.81 -1.46
CA ASN A 15 5.35 3.21 -2.79
C ASN A 15 5.96 1.80 -2.89
N ASP A 16 6.83 1.41 -1.95
CA ASP A 16 7.71 0.23 -2.07
C ASP A 16 7.53 -0.77 -0.91
N ARG A 17 6.35 -0.81 -0.31
CA ARG A 17 6.07 -1.72 0.80
C ARG A 17 5.41 -2.99 0.28
N ASP A 18 5.84 -4.12 0.83
CA ASP A 18 5.22 -5.41 0.56
C ASP A 18 3.75 -5.38 1.00
N PRO A 19 2.79 -5.54 0.07
CA PRO A 19 1.38 -5.40 0.38
C PRO A 19 0.88 -6.45 1.38
N THR A 20 1.50 -7.64 1.41
CA THR A 20 1.14 -8.70 2.35
C THR A 20 1.50 -8.33 3.79
N LYS A 21 2.64 -7.64 3.98
CA LYS A 21 3.09 -7.17 5.29
C LYS A 21 2.29 -5.97 5.79
N LEU A 22 1.92 -5.04 4.90
CA LEU A 22 1.08 -3.89 5.25
C LEU A 22 -0.25 -4.31 5.88
N LEU A 23 -0.86 -5.36 5.34
CA LEU A 23 -2.10 -5.86 5.86
C LEU A 23 -1.95 -6.46 7.28
N ASN A 24 -0.87 -7.22 7.52
CA ASN A 24 -0.58 -7.71 8.86
C ASN A 24 -0.38 -6.56 9.85
N ASP A 25 0.40 -5.53 9.46
CA ASP A 25 0.63 -4.34 10.30
C ASP A 25 -0.71 -3.68 10.71
N LEU A 26 -1.68 -3.63 9.80
CA LEU A 26 -3.01 -3.10 10.07
C LEU A 26 -3.79 -3.98 11.06
N VAL A 27 -3.77 -5.29 10.86
CA VAL A 27 -4.43 -6.25 11.77
C VAL A 27 -3.81 -6.18 13.16
N GLU A 28 -2.48 -6.18 13.26
CA GLU A 28 -1.76 -6.05 14.52
C GLU A 28 -2.03 -4.72 15.21
N LEU A 29 -2.16 -3.62 14.46
CA LEU A 29 -2.55 -2.33 15.01
C LEU A 29 -3.95 -2.40 15.64
N VAL A 30 -4.93 -2.93 14.92
CA VAL A 30 -6.31 -3.05 15.42
C VAL A 30 -6.36 -3.95 16.66
N GLU A 31 -5.67 -5.08 16.65
CA GLU A 31 -5.55 -5.97 17.80
C GLU A 31 -4.86 -5.27 18.99
N SER A 32 -3.74 -4.59 18.76
CA SER A 32 -2.97 -3.86 19.78
C SER A 32 -3.80 -2.77 20.45
N VAL A 33 -4.48 -1.93 19.67
CA VAL A 33 -5.31 -0.83 20.19
C VAL A 33 -6.50 -1.37 20.99
N ALA A 34 -7.14 -2.44 20.49
CA ALA A 34 -8.27 -3.04 21.19
C ALA A 34 -7.87 -3.73 22.49
N ARG A 35 -6.75 -4.46 22.52
CA ARG A 35 -6.26 -5.17 23.73
C ARG A 35 -5.87 -4.23 24.87
N ARG A 36 -5.69 -2.92 24.63
CA ARG A 36 -5.47 -1.92 25.69
C ARG A 36 -6.71 -1.71 26.58
N ILE A 37 -7.91 -1.97 26.05
CA ILE A 37 -9.17 -1.71 26.74
C ILE A 37 -10.00 -2.97 26.98
N ILE A 38 -9.58 -4.12 26.44
CA ILE A 38 -10.22 -5.42 26.60
C ILE A 38 -9.52 -6.19 27.72
N LEU A 39 -10.27 -7.02 28.45
CA LEU A 39 -9.72 -7.93 29.45
C LEU A 39 -8.63 -8.84 28.83
N PRO A 40 -7.43 -8.93 29.43
CA PRO A 40 -6.34 -9.76 28.89
C PRO A 40 -6.69 -11.26 28.75
N THR A 41 -7.68 -11.72 29.52
CA THR A 41 -8.17 -13.11 29.51
C THR A 41 -9.23 -13.38 28.44
N ALA A 42 -9.75 -12.34 27.78
CA ALA A 42 -10.78 -12.49 26.75
C ALA A 42 -10.18 -13.11 25.49
N ARG A 43 -10.70 -14.29 25.09
CA ARG A 43 -10.35 -14.94 23.82
C ARG A 43 -11.35 -14.55 22.74
N ILE A 44 -11.19 -13.34 22.21
CA ILE A 44 -12.03 -12.82 21.14
C ILE A 44 -11.21 -12.46 19.91
N ASP A 45 -11.76 -12.68 18.73
CA ASP A 45 -11.23 -12.11 17.50
C ASP A 45 -11.76 -10.67 17.37
N VAL A 46 -10.89 -9.71 17.63
CA VAL A 46 -11.20 -8.27 17.63
C VAL A 46 -11.80 -7.80 16.30
N LEU A 47 -11.38 -8.43 15.19
CA LEU A 47 -11.83 -8.03 13.86
C LEU A 47 -13.29 -8.40 13.62
N THR A 48 -13.73 -9.55 14.15
CA THR A 48 -15.02 -10.16 13.82
C THR A 48 -16.03 -10.13 14.97
N ALA A 49 -15.59 -9.82 16.19
CA ALA A 49 -16.46 -9.75 17.36
C ALA A 49 -17.63 -8.77 17.15
N THR A 50 -18.86 -9.25 17.31
CA THR A 50 -20.09 -8.45 17.18
C THR A 50 -20.22 -7.42 18.29
N ASN A 51 -19.74 -7.73 19.49
CA ASN A 51 -19.79 -6.82 20.62
C ASN A 51 -18.44 -6.80 21.36
N LEU A 52 -17.68 -5.71 21.17
CA LEU A 52 -16.43 -5.47 21.90
C LEU A 52 -16.68 -4.96 23.32
N GLU A 53 -17.82 -4.31 23.55
CA GLU A 53 -18.12 -3.60 24.80
C GLU A 53 -18.30 -4.56 25.97
N SER A 54 -18.81 -5.77 25.71
CA SER A 54 -18.99 -6.83 26.71
C SER A 54 -17.67 -7.37 27.28
N TYR A 55 -16.54 -7.11 26.63
CA TYR A 55 -15.22 -7.61 27.04
C TYR A 55 -14.31 -6.51 27.57
N LEU A 56 -14.84 -5.30 27.76
CA LEU A 56 -14.04 -4.16 28.22
C LEU A 56 -13.57 -4.36 29.65
N ASP A 57 -12.28 -4.11 29.87
CA ASP A 57 -11.70 -4.04 31.20
C ASP A 57 -12.35 -2.89 31.99
N PRO A 58 -12.92 -3.13 33.19
CA PRO A 58 -13.45 -2.09 34.05
C PRO A 58 -12.43 -0.99 34.39
N SER A 59 -11.14 -1.35 34.54
CA SER A 59 -10.05 -0.44 34.87
C SER A 59 -8.80 -0.75 34.03
N PRO A 60 -8.80 -0.38 32.74
CA PRO A 60 -7.66 -0.67 31.87
C PRO A 60 -6.44 0.17 32.25
N TYR A 61 -5.26 -0.44 32.14
CA TYR A 61 -4.00 0.27 32.24
C TYR A 61 -3.76 1.15 31.00
N MET A 62 -3.62 2.46 31.21
CA MET A 62 -3.52 3.43 30.11
C MET A 62 -2.08 3.77 29.70
N GLY A 63 -1.08 3.14 30.33
CA GLY A 63 0.34 3.33 30.04
C GLY A 63 1.07 4.16 31.10
N TYR A 64 2.38 3.96 31.19
CA TYR A 64 3.21 4.49 32.27
C TYR A 64 3.18 6.02 32.36
N GLY A 65 3.30 6.71 31.23
CA GLY A 65 3.30 8.18 31.21
C GLY A 65 1.97 8.77 31.67
N PHE A 66 0.85 8.09 31.42
CA PHE A 66 -0.47 8.52 31.90
C PHE A 66 -0.58 8.35 33.42
N GLU A 67 -0.20 7.19 33.95
CA GLU A 67 -0.24 6.93 35.40
C GLU A 67 0.71 7.84 36.19
N LEU A 68 1.90 8.12 35.63
CA LEU A 68 2.85 9.05 36.24
C LEU A 68 2.25 10.46 36.35
N LYS A 69 1.65 10.96 35.25
CA LYS A 69 1.01 12.28 35.24
C LYS A 69 -0.18 12.36 36.18
N LEU A 70 -0.98 11.31 36.30
CA LEU A 70 -2.07 11.26 37.28
C LEU A 70 -1.55 11.40 38.71
N THR A 71 -0.42 10.77 39.01
CA THR A 71 0.23 10.86 40.32
C THR A 71 0.80 12.26 40.57
N GLU A 72 1.42 12.87 39.56
CA GLU A 72 1.97 14.24 39.64
C GLU A 72 0.92 15.32 39.86
N TYR A 73 -0.28 15.18 39.26
CA TYR A 73 -1.33 16.20 39.31
C TYR A 73 -2.31 16.04 40.49
N GLU A 74 -2.21 14.95 41.27
CA GLU A 74 -3.07 14.65 42.44
C GLU A 74 -4.56 14.98 42.20
N LEU A 75 -5.10 14.47 41.09
CA LEU A 75 -6.47 14.78 40.70
C LEU A 75 -7.49 14.27 41.72
N LEU A 76 -8.60 15.00 41.85
CA LEU A 76 -9.78 14.53 42.58
C LEU A 76 -10.26 13.19 41.98
N PRO A 77 -10.69 12.21 42.80
CA PRO A 77 -11.07 10.88 42.33
C PRO A 77 -12.15 10.87 41.22
N GLU A 78 -13.06 11.84 41.26
CA GLU A 78 -14.09 11.99 40.23
C GLU A 78 -13.54 12.53 38.90
N ALA A 79 -12.58 13.46 38.95
CA ALA A 79 -11.90 13.97 37.76
C ALA A 79 -11.04 12.88 37.11
N GLU A 80 -10.32 12.09 37.91
CA GLU A 80 -9.56 10.93 37.41
C GLU A 80 -10.48 9.91 36.73
N ARG A 81 -11.59 9.55 37.38
CA ARG A 81 -12.56 8.59 36.82
C ARG A 81 -13.12 9.07 35.50
N ASN A 82 -13.48 10.36 35.40
CA ASN A 82 -13.97 10.97 34.17
C ASN A 82 -12.91 10.97 33.07
N LEU A 83 -11.65 11.26 33.41
CA LEU A 83 -10.55 11.25 32.45
C LEU A 83 -10.30 9.83 31.91
N ARG A 84 -10.18 8.83 32.79
CA ARG A 84 -10.04 7.42 32.41
C ARG A 84 -11.20 6.95 31.53
N HIS A 85 -12.43 7.34 31.88
CA HIS A 85 -13.61 7.04 31.09
C HIS A 85 -13.51 7.62 29.67
N ARG A 86 -13.13 8.88 29.53
CA ARG A 86 -12.93 9.53 28.22
C ARG A 86 -11.85 8.84 27.39
N CYS A 87 -10.70 8.50 27.99
CA CYS A 87 -9.63 7.77 27.29
C CYS A 87 -10.09 6.38 26.81
N LYS A 88 -10.85 5.66 27.65
CA LYS A 88 -11.44 4.37 27.30
C LYS A 88 -12.43 4.51 26.14
N GLN A 89 -13.33 5.50 26.21
CA GLN A 89 -14.31 5.78 25.15
C GLN A 89 -13.65 6.19 23.83
N PHE A 90 -12.63 7.04 23.89
CA PHE A 90 -11.85 7.42 22.72
C PHE A 90 -11.22 6.19 22.06
N THR A 91 -10.58 5.33 22.85
CA THR A 91 -9.93 4.11 22.33
C THR A 91 -10.95 3.14 21.74
N LEU A 92 -12.11 2.96 22.38
CA LEU A 92 -13.20 2.15 21.86
C LEU A 92 -13.69 2.68 20.52
N LYS A 93 -13.96 3.99 20.44
CA LYS A 93 -14.42 4.62 19.21
C LYS A 93 -13.38 4.52 18.10
N LEU A 94 -12.10 4.69 18.42
CA LEU A 94 -11.00 4.51 17.46
C LEU A 94 -10.99 3.08 16.87
N VAL A 95 -11.13 2.05 17.71
CA VAL A 95 -11.21 0.66 17.23
C VAL A 95 -12.43 0.44 16.33
N GLN A 96 -13.60 0.97 16.72
CA GLN A 96 -14.81 0.89 15.90
C GLN A 96 -14.63 1.57 14.53
N GLU A 97 -14.02 2.75 14.51
CA GLU A 97 -13.72 3.50 13.29
C GLU A 97 -12.67 2.80 12.40
N MET A 98 -11.66 2.15 12.98
CA MET A 98 -10.74 1.31 12.22
C MET A 98 -11.47 0.11 11.61
N ARG A 99 -12.32 -0.56 12.40
CA ARG A 99 -13.10 -1.72 11.93
C ARG A 99 -14.09 -1.36 10.83
N SER A 100 -14.74 -0.20 10.90
CA SER A 100 -15.71 0.24 9.89
C SER A 100 -15.07 0.51 8.51
N ARG A 101 -13.77 0.80 8.49
CA ARG A 101 -12.98 1.02 7.26
C ARG A 101 -12.41 -0.26 6.68
N LEU A 102 -12.45 -1.37 7.42
CA LEU A 102 -12.05 -2.68 6.91
C LEU A 102 -13.18 -3.26 6.05
N PRO A 103 -12.85 -3.89 4.91
CA PRO A 103 -13.87 -4.48 4.07
C PRO A 103 -14.39 -5.80 4.70
N THR A 104 -15.59 -6.21 4.31
CA THR A 104 -16.28 -7.39 4.88
C THR A 104 -15.46 -8.68 4.72
N ASN A 105 -14.62 -8.75 3.69
CA ASN A 105 -13.73 -9.87 3.37
C ASN A 105 -12.35 -9.78 4.07
N VAL A 106 -12.23 -9.04 5.18
CA VAL A 106 -10.95 -8.91 5.92
C VAL A 106 -10.30 -10.25 6.28
N LYS A 107 -11.10 -11.31 6.49
CA LYS A 107 -10.59 -12.67 6.72
C LYS A 107 -9.79 -13.20 5.53
N ILE A 108 -10.32 -13.01 4.31
CA ILE A 108 -9.68 -13.42 3.07
C ILE A 108 -8.46 -12.56 2.82
N LEU A 109 -8.53 -11.26 3.10
CA LEU A 109 -7.34 -10.41 3.05
C LEU A 109 -6.25 -10.99 3.95
N ARG A 110 -6.57 -11.37 5.19
CA ARG A 110 -5.58 -11.95 6.13
C ARG A 110 -4.95 -13.23 5.57
N THR A 111 -5.71 -14.06 4.86
CA THR A 111 -5.15 -15.26 4.23
C THR A 111 -4.26 -14.95 3.03
N MET A 112 -4.36 -13.78 2.39
CA MET A 112 -3.39 -13.35 1.35
C MET A 112 -1.97 -13.23 1.90
N ASN A 113 -1.78 -12.99 3.20
CA ASN A 113 -0.45 -12.98 3.81
C ASN A 113 0.27 -14.35 3.71
N MET A 114 -0.48 -15.43 3.51
CA MET A 114 0.12 -16.76 3.30
C MET A 114 1.07 -16.77 2.10
N ILE A 115 0.81 -15.93 1.10
CA ILE A 115 1.60 -15.82 -0.14
C ILE A 115 2.87 -15.01 0.06
N SER A 116 3.05 -14.34 1.20
CA SER A 116 4.37 -13.76 1.50
C SER A 116 5.44 -14.85 1.47
N VAL A 117 6.64 -14.49 1.02
CA VAL A 117 7.78 -15.43 0.95
C VAL A 117 8.05 -16.11 2.28
N GLN A 118 7.98 -15.33 3.35
CA GLN A 118 8.27 -15.79 4.69
C GLN A 118 7.26 -16.84 5.16
N GLU A 119 5.97 -16.66 4.85
CA GLU A 119 4.93 -17.65 5.20
C GLU A 119 4.97 -18.87 4.26
N THR A 120 5.25 -18.65 2.98
CA THR A 120 5.30 -19.71 1.96
C THR A 120 6.41 -20.72 2.24
N LEU A 121 7.57 -20.27 2.74
CA LEU A 121 8.73 -21.12 3.02
C LEU A 121 8.71 -21.76 4.42
N LYS A 122 7.66 -21.57 5.23
CA LYS A 122 7.53 -22.25 6.53
C LYS A 122 7.23 -23.74 6.36
N ALA A 123 7.84 -24.54 7.22
CA ALA A 123 7.59 -25.99 7.30
C ALA A 123 6.15 -26.33 7.71
N THR A 124 5.57 -25.53 8.61
CA THR A 124 4.17 -25.64 9.03
C THR A 124 3.42 -24.43 8.51
N LYS A 125 2.54 -24.63 7.53
CA LYS A 125 1.74 -23.57 6.90
C LYS A 125 0.28 -23.99 6.76
N PRO A 126 -0.67 -23.04 6.90
CA PRO A 126 -2.09 -23.32 6.74
C PRO A 126 -2.42 -23.79 5.30
N PRO A 127 -3.56 -24.50 5.13
CA PRO A 127 -4.00 -24.94 3.82
C PRO A 127 -4.44 -23.75 2.95
N ILE A 128 -3.97 -23.69 1.71
CA ILE A 128 -4.32 -22.64 0.73
C ILE A 128 -5.73 -22.81 0.12
N ILE A 129 -6.47 -23.84 0.52
CA ILE A 129 -7.74 -24.25 -0.10
C ILE A 129 -8.78 -23.12 -0.05
N GLU A 130 -8.99 -22.52 1.13
CA GLU A 130 -9.98 -21.44 1.29
C GLU A 130 -9.66 -20.26 0.38
N LEU A 131 -8.37 -19.90 0.28
CA LEU A 131 -7.92 -18.82 -0.58
C LEU A 131 -8.16 -19.14 -2.07
N ALA A 132 -7.85 -20.36 -2.51
CA ALA A 132 -8.08 -20.77 -3.89
C ALA A 132 -9.58 -20.83 -4.25
N GLN A 133 -10.44 -21.24 -3.31
CA GLN A 133 -11.89 -21.27 -3.48
C GLN A 133 -12.48 -19.86 -3.67
N GLU A 134 -12.06 -18.90 -2.85
CA GLU A 134 -12.51 -17.51 -2.93
C GLU A 134 -12.07 -16.83 -4.24
N PHE A 135 -10.97 -17.30 -4.84
CA PHE A 135 -10.49 -16.85 -6.15
C PHE A 135 -11.12 -17.60 -7.33
N GLY A 136 -12.08 -18.49 -7.08
CA GLY A 136 -12.85 -19.18 -8.12
C GLY A 136 -12.14 -20.35 -8.80
N CYS A 137 -11.06 -20.87 -8.21
CA CYS A 137 -10.37 -22.05 -8.74
C CYS A 137 -11.29 -23.28 -8.73
N GLN A 138 -11.16 -24.13 -9.75
CA GLN A 138 -11.93 -25.36 -9.86
C GLN A 138 -11.36 -26.45 -8.95
N ALA A 139 -12.16 -27.48 -8.59
CA ALA A 139 -11.72 -28.55 -7.69
C ALA A 139 -10.41 -29.22 -8.14
N ASN A 140 -10.29 -29.55 -9.43
CA ASN A 140 -9.08 -30.17 -10.00
C ASN A 140 -7.86 -29.24 -9.92
N GLU A 141 -8.06 -27.93 -10.05
CA GLU A 141 -7.01 -26.93 -9.95
C GLU A 141 -6.55 -26.77 -8.50
N ILE A 142 -7.49 -26.74 -7.55
CA ILE A 142 -7.23 -26.68 -6.12
C ILE A 142 -6.39 -27.89 -5.67
N GLU A 143 -6.70 -29.10 -6.14
CA GLU A 143 -5.91 -30.29 -5.82
C GLU A 143 -4.44 -30.14 -6.26
N ARG A 144 -4.22 -29.63 -7.48
CA ARG A 144 -2.86 -29.36 -8.00
C ARG A 144 -2.16 -28.29 -7.19
N ILE A 145 -2.86 -27.18 -6.89
CA ILE A 145 -2.33 -26.08 -6.06
C ILE A 145 -1.93 -26.60 -4.67
N VAL A 146 -2.71 -27.47 -4.03
CA VAL A 146 -2.38 -28.02 -2.71
C VAL A 146 -1.11 -28.86 -2.75
N ILE A 147 -0.91 -29.66 -3.81
CA ILE A 147 0.31 -30.45 -3.99
C ILE A 147 1.50 -29.51 -4.22
N GLN A 148 1.36 -28.52 -5.09
CA GLN A 148 2.38 -27.50 -5.37
C GLN A 148 2.77 -26.71 -4.12
N TRP A 149 1.77 -26.32 -3.33
CA TRP A 149 1.95 -25.56 -2.09
C TRP A 149 2.79 -26.31 -1.06
N ARG A 150 2.68 -27.64 -1.00
CA ARG A 150 3.52 -28.46 -0.12
C ARG A 150 4.94 -28.60 -0.68
N ASN A 151 5.06 -28.78 -1.99
CA ASN A 151 6.33 -29.08 -2.63
C ASN A 151 7.25 -27.86 -2.81
N ILE A 152 6.70 -26.64 -2.84
CA ILE A 152 7.46 -25.40 -3.07
C ILE A 152 8.61 -25.19 -2.08
N GLN A 153 8.51 -25.74 -0.86
CA GLN A 153 9.55 -25.63 0.17
C GLN A 153 10.78 -26.53 -0.09
N HIS A 154 10.64 -27.54 -0.96
CA HIS A 154 11.71 -28.49 -1.26
C HIS A 154 12.66 -27.99 -2.35
N THR A 155 12.36 -26.83 -2.94
CA THR A 155 13.18 -26.17 -3.95
C THR A 155 13.93 -25.02 -3.29
N ASP A 156 15.21 -24.86 -3.62
CA ASP A 156 16.01 -23.73 -3.16
C ASP A 156 15.78 -22.53 -4.09
N TRP A 157 15.23 -21.46 -3.52
CA TRP A 157 14.93 -20.21 -4.22
C TRP A 157 15.99 -19.14 -3.96
N GLU A 158 16.31 -18.31 -4.95
CA GLU A 158 17.26 -17.21 -4.81
C GLU A 158 16.62 -16.02 -4.09
N ASN A 159 15.39 -15.65 -4.47
CA ASN A 159 14.71 -14.48 -3.95
C ASN A 159 13.92 -14.78 -2.67
N LYS A 160 14.56 -14.63 -1.51
CA LYS A 160 13.93 -14.87 -0.19
C LYS A 160 13.44 -13.60 0.53
N CYS A 161 13.71 -12.42 -0.03
CA CYS A 161 13.45 -11.14 0.63
C CYS A 161 12.26 -10.37 0.04
N SER A 162 11.96 -10.56 -1.23
CA SER A 162 10.91 -9.85 -1.96
C SER A 162 9.82 -10.82 -2.42
N THR A 163 8.59 -10.59 -1.96
CA THR A 163 7.44 -11.44 -2.33
C THR A 163 7.17 -11.40 -3.83
N VAL A 164 7.30 -10.23 -4.47
CA VAL A 164 7.03 -10.08 -5.91
C VAL A 164 8.09 -10.77 -6.76
N GLU A 165 9.37 -10.61 -6.41
CA GLU A 165 10.48 -11.24 -7.15
C GLU A 165 10.46 -12.76 -6.97
N PHE A 166 10.18 -13.24 -5.77
CA PHE A 166 10.01 -14.67 -5.50
C PHE A 166 8.93 -15.30 -6.37
N TRP A 167 7.73 -14.72 -6.42
CA TRP A 167 6.66 -15.32 -7.24
C TRP A 167 6.92 -15.18 -8.73
N SER A 168 7.73 -14.20 -9.15
CA SER A 168 8.23 -14.12 -10.51
C SER A 168 9.20 -15.27 -10.82
N GLU A 169 10.14 -15.56 -9.90
CA GLU A 169 11.06 -16.70 -9.99
C GLU A 169 10.30 -18.04 -10.02
N VAL A 170 9.31 -18.24 -9.14
CA VAL A 170 8.49 -19.46 -9.10
C VAL A 170 7.67 -19.62 -10.39
N HIS A 171 7.21 -18.52 -10.99
CA HIS A 171 6.48 -18.55 -12.25
C HIS A 171 7.39 -18.90 -13.45
N GLU A 172 8.65 -18.46 -13.43
CA GLU A 172 9.63 -18.75 -14.48
C GLU A 172 10.38 -20.08 -14.27
N TYR A 173 10.24 -20.69 -13.10
CA TYR A 173 10.91 -21.93 -12.75
C TYR A 173 10.56 -23.07 -13.71
N LYS A 174 11.59 -23.83 -14.10
CA LYS A 174 11.45 -25.00 -14.97
C LYS A 174 12.18 -26.20 -14.39
N ASP A 175 11.53 -27.35 -14.46
CA ASP A 175 12.12 -28.63 -14.09
C ASP A 175 13.03 -29.19 -15.19
N SER A 176 13.59 -30.38 -14.95
CA SER A 176 14.43 -31.09 -15.92
C SER A 176 13.70 -31.47 -17.22
N ALA A 177 12.37 -31.40 -17.25
CA ALA A 177 11.53 -31.65 -18.41
C ALA A 177 11.05 -30.35 -19.09
N ASP A 178 11.63 -29.19 -18.73
CA ASP A 178 11.27 -27.85 -19.21
C ASP A 178 9.82 -27.43 -18.87
N ASN A 179 9.17 -28.09 -17.91
CA ASN A 179 7.83 -27.74 -17.43
C ASN A 179 7.91 -26.97 -16.10
N ASN A 180 6.94 -26.10 -15.82
CA ASN A 180 6.82 -25.48 -14.50
C ASN A 180 5.93 -26.33 -13.59
N PRO A 181 6.49 -27.03 -12.57
CA PRO A 181 5.69 -27.83 -11.64
C PRO A 181 4.78 -26.98 -10.74
N PHE A 182 5.00 -25.67 -10.63
CA PHE A 182 4.29 -24.72 -9.75
C PHE A 182 3.39 -23.73 -10.50
N SER A 183 3.07 -23.98 -11.78
CA SER A 183 2.38 -23.02 -12.65
C SER A 183 1.06 -22.47 -12.09
N GLU A 184 0.20 -23.34 -11.55
CA GLU A 184 -1.12 -22.97 -11.05
C GLU A 184 -1.00 -22.16 -9.76
N LEU A 185 -0.14 -22.59 -8.85
CA LEU A 185 0.15 -21.88 -7.62
C LEU A 185 0.76 -20.50 -7.89
N ALA A 186 1.72 -20.41 -8.82
CA ALA A 186 2.34 -19.16 -9.20
C ALA A 186 1.32 -18.20 -9.83
N SER A 187 0.44 -18.72 -10.70
CA SER A 187 -0.63 -17.94 -11.33
C SER A 187 -1.62 -17.40 -10.30
N LEU A 188 -2.01 -18.21 -9.32
CA LEU A 188 -2.86 -17.78 -8.20
C LEU A 188 -2.16 -16.68 -7.39
N ALA A 189 -0.89 -16.88 -7.02
CA ALA A 189 -0.13 -15.91 -6.24
C ALA A 189 0.04 -14.56 -6.96
N ILE A 190 0.40 -14.57 -8.24
CA ILE A 190 0.51 -13.36 -9.06
C ILE A 190 -0.85 -12.67 -9.18
N SER A 191 -1.93 -13.43 -9.37
CA SER A 191 -3.29 -12.88 -9.43
C SER A 191 -3.64 -12.15 -8.13
N ILE A 192 -3.30 -12.72 -6.98
CA ILE A 192 -3.51 -12.09 -5.67
C ILE A 192 -2.67 -10.84 -5.50
N LEU A 193 -1.38 -10.88 -5.83
CA LEU A 193 -0.46 -9.74 -5.73
C LEU A 193 -0.78 -8.62 -6.72
N SER A 194 -1.52 -8.92 -7.79
CA SER A 194 -1.99 -7.93 -8.75
C SER A 194 -3.19 -7.11 -8.25
N LEU A 195 -3.84 -7.54 -7.17
CA LEU A 195 -4.97 -6.81 -6.60
C LEU A 195 -4.50 -5.56 -5.85
N PRO A 196 -5.22 -4.44 -5.96
CA PRO A 196 -4.94 -3.28 -5.13
C PRO A 196 -5.28 -3.59 -3.67
N HIS A 197 -4.26 -3.75 -2.83
CA HIS A 197 -4.43 -4.06 -1.41
C HIS A 197 -4.85 -2.86 -0.55
N SER A 198 -4.79 -1.64 -1.09
CA SER A 198 -5.26 -0.43 -0.41
C SER A 198 -5.73 0.65 -1.39
N ASN A 199 -6.49 1.61 -0.88
CA ASN A 199 -6.93 2.77 -1.65
C ASN A 199 -5.80 3.76 -1.96
N ALA A 200 -4.61 3.59 -1.36
CA ALA A 200 -3.49 4.52 -1.54
C ALA A 200 -3.06 4.65 -3.02
N GLU A 201 -3.16 3.57 -3.81
CA GLU A 201 -2.91 3.62 -5.26
C GLU A 201 -3.89 4.56 -5.98
N ILE A 202 -5.16 4.53 -5.60
CA ILE A 202 -6.21 5.37 -6.19
C ILE A 202 -6.01 6.83 -5.75
N GLU A 203 -5.72 7.07 -4.47
CA GLU A 203 -5.42 8.41 -3.95
C GLU A 203 -4.20 9.03 -4.63
N ARG A 204 -3.17 8.23 -4.93
CA ARG A 204 -2.03 8.66 -5.74
C ARG A 204 -2.45 9.10 -7.14
N VAL A 205 -3.37 8.40 -7.79
CA VAL A 205 -3.93 8.81 -9.09
C VAL A 205 -4.68 10.13 -8.97
N PHE A 206 -5.48 10.33 -7.92
CA PHE A 206 -6.18 11.59 -7.69
C PHE A 206 -5.23 12.75 -7.37
N SER A 207 -4.16 12.50 -6.62
CA SER A 207 -3.10 13.49 -6.40
C SER A 207 -2.44 13.91 -7.72
N GLN A 208 -2.07 12.95 -8.57
CA GLN A 208 -1.55 13.26 -9.92
C GLN A 208 -2.58 14.00 -10.79
N MET A 209 -3.86 13.64 -10.69
CA MET A 209 -4.94 14.35 -11.38
C MET A 209 -5.03 15.82 -10.96
N ASN A 210 -4.91 16.10 -9.66
CA ASN A 210 -4.93 17.47 -9.11
C ASN A 210 -3.72 18.28 -9.58
N ILE A 211 -2.54 17.67 -9.67
CA ILE A 211 -1.33 18.30 -10.24
C ILE A 211 -1.55 18.67 -11.72
N VAL A 212 -2.22 17.81 -12.49
CA VAL A 212 -2.53 18.09 -13.92
C VAL A 212 -3.59 19.20 -14.04
N LYS A 213 -4.58 19.23 -13.15
CA LYS A 213 -5.66 20.23 -13.10
C LYS A 213 -5.32 21.49 -12.28
N LYS A 214 -4.08 22.00 -12.35
CA LYS A 214 -3.64 23.22 -11.62
C LYS A 214 -4.71 24.33 -11.64
N LYS A 215 -4.71 25.23 -10.65
CA LYS A 215 -5.70 26.34 -10.52
C LYS A 215 -5.94 27.15 -11.81
N LEU A 216 -4.91 27.33 -12.64
CA LEU A 216 -5.00 28.04 -13.95
C LEU A 216 -5.51 27.17 -15.12
N ARG A 217 -5.48 25.84 -14.98
CA ARG A 217 -5.88 24.83 -15.98
C ARG A 217 -6.92 23.86 -15.39
N ASN A 218 -7.92 24.40 -14.69
CA ASN A 218 -8.96 23.63 -14.02
C ASN A 218 -10.09 23.15 -14.98
N ARG A 219 -10.23 23.78 -16.14
CA ARG A 219 -11.19 23.41 -17.20
C ARG A 219 -10.49 22.65 -18.31
N MET A 220 -10.28 21.36 -18.09
CA MET A 220 -9.74 20.42 -19.08
C MET A 220 -10.78 19.35 -19.40
N SER A 221 -10.90 18.95 -20.66
CA SER A 221 -11.76 17.82 -21.03
C SER A 221 -11.25 16.51 -20.41
N LEU A 222 -12.17 15.62 -20.06
CA LEU A 222 -11.86 14.32 -19.47
C LEU A 222 -10.91 13.50 -20.35
N HIS A 223 -11.13 13.54 -21.68
CA HIS A 223 -10.25 12.87 -22.65
C HIS A 223 -8.80 13.34 -22.53
N THR A 224 -8.57 14.66 -22.52
CA THR A 224 -7.21 15.23 -22.42
C THR A 224 -6.55 14.89 -21.09
N LEU A 225 -7.34 14.94 -20.01
CA LEU A 225 -6.87 14.55 -18.68
C LEU A 225 -6.40 13.10 -18.65
N ASN A 226 -7.23 12.18 -19.14
CA ASN A 226 -6.91 10.76 -19.21
C ASN A 226 -5.68 10.51 -20.09
N SER A 227 -5.58 11.15 -21.26
CA SER A 227 -4.40 11.05 -22.12
C SER A 227 -3.11 11.48 -21.39
N ILE A 228 -3.14 12.60 -20.66
CA ILE A 228 -1.98 13.09 -19.91
C ILE A 228 -1.63 12.11 -18.79
N LEU A 229 -2.62 11.62 -18.04
CA LEU A 229 -2.39 10.61 -16.99
C LEU A 229 -1.78 9.34 -17.57
N HIS A 230 -2.32 8.80 -18.66
CA HIS A 230 -1.76 7.61 -19.34
C HIS A 230 -0.31 7.81 -19.77
N ILE A 231 0.03 8.96 -20.35
CA ILE A 231 1.41 9.26 -20.75
C ILE A 231 2.31 9.31 -19.50
N ARG A 232 1.90 10.00 -18.43
CA ARG A 232 2.69 10.10 -17.19
C ARG A 232 2.94 8.73 -16.56
N TYR A 233 1.89 7.93 -16.40
CA TYR A 233 2.01 6.58 -15.82
C TYR A 233 2.78 5.62 -16.73
N GLY A 234 2.60 5.71 -18.06
CA GLY A 234 3.35 4.92 -19.03
C GLY A 234 4.86 5.23 -19.03
N LEU A 235 5.20 6.52 -18.94
CA LEU A 235 6.58 6.98 -18.81
C LEU A 235 7.20 6.53 -17.47
N LYS A 236 6.46 6.71 -16.36
CA LYS A 236 6.87 6.23 -15.03
C LYS A 236 7.16 4.74 -15.01
N ARG A 237 6.27 3.92 -15.60
CA ARG A 237 6.46 2.47 -15.71
C ARG A 237 7.72 2.10 -16.51
N SER A 238 8.09 2.93 -17.47
CA SER A 238 9.28 2.70 -18.32
C SER A 238 10.56 3.30 -17.72
N GLY A 239 10.50 3.88 -16.52
CA GLY A 239 11.64 4.57 -15.90
C GLY A 239 12.13 5.80 -16.68
N LYS A 240 11.30 6.38 -17.55
CA LYS A 240 11.67 7.50 -18.42
C LYS A 240 10.91 8.77 -18.03
N CYS A 241 11.53 9.91 -18.28
CA CYS A 241 10.93 11.23 -18.10
C CYS A 241 10.60 11.83 -19.47
N CYS A 242 9.74 12.84 -19.54
CA CYS A 242 9.37 13.50 -20.80
C CYS A 242 10.57 14.07 -21.58
N HIS A 243 11.69 14.32 -20.90
CA HIS A 243 12.94 14.80 -21.49
C HIS A 243 13.82 13.66 -22.05
N SER A 244 13.65 12.43 -21.57
CA SER A 244 14.46 11.26 -21.96
C SER A 244 13.72 10.26 -22.85
N TYR A 245 12.43 10.52 -23.12
CA TYR A 245 11.62 9.64 -23.95
C TYR A 245 11.71 10.02 -25.43
N ASN A 246 12.37 9.16 -26.21
CA ASN A 246 12.36 9.26 -27.67
C ASN A 246 11.03 8.74 -28.22
N VAL A 247 10.25 9.64 -28.84
CA VAL A 247 8.97 9.30 -29.46
C VAL A 247 9.21 8.41 -30.69
N PRO A 248 8.49 7.29 -30.85
CA PRO A 248 8.65 6.42 -32.01
C PRO A 248 8.43 7.15 -33.33
N GLU A 249 9.25 6.85 -34.33
CA GLU A 249 9.27 7.58 -35.61
C GLU A 249 7.96 7.49 -36.39
N HIS A 250 7.20 6.40 -36.25
CA HIS A 250 5.88 6.27 -36.84
C HIS A 250 4.86 7.26 -36.24
N VAL A 251 4.95 7.56 -34.95
CA VAL A 251 4.11 8.58 -34.29
C VAL A 251 4.53 9.97 -34.75
N LEU A 252 5.84 10.22 -34.90
CA LEU A 252 6.34 11.48 -35.46
C LEU A 252 5.85 11.69 -36.90
N LYS A 253 5.78 10.64 -37.73
CA LYS A 253 5.21 10.70 -39.08
C LYS A 253 3.71 11.01 -39.07
N GLN A 254 2.94 10.46 -38.12
CA GLN A 254 1.52 10.78 -37.96
C GLN A 254 1.28 12.21 -37.49
N ILE A 255 2.13 12.75 -36.61
CA ILE A 255 2.07 14.14 -36.17
C ILE A 255 2.45 15.09 -37.33
N ARG A 256 3.48 14.74 -38.10
CA ARG A 256 3.92 15.49 -39.29
C ARG A 256 2.86 15.48 -40.40
N GLY A 257 2.05 14.43 -40.51
CA GLY A 257 0.91 14.37 -41.42
C GLY A 257 -0.24 15.33 -41.07
N ILE A 258 -0.24 15.95 -39.87
CA ILE A 258 -1.33 16.81 -39.39
C ILE A 258 -1.05 18.31 -39.57
N LYS A 259 0.19 18.78 -39.81
CA LYS A 259 0.47 20.17 -40.19
C LYS A 259 1.85 20.34 -40.81
N GLU A 260 1.87 20.71 -42.09
CA GLU A 260 2.98 21.32 -42.83
C GLU A 260 3.37 22.74 -42.31
N SER A 261 3.08 23.07 -41.04
CA SER A 261 3.25 24.44 -40.52
C SER A 261 3.93 24.56 -39.15
N LEU A 262 4.60 23.51 -38.66
CA LEU A 262 5.49 23.63 -37.50
C LEU A 262 6.88 23.10 -37.84
N VAL A 263 7.56 23.81 -38.74
CA VAL A 263 9.02 23.76 -38.83
C VAL A 263 9.55 24.57 -37.65
N MET A 264 9.95 23.91 -36.57
CA MET A 264 11.00 24.48 -35.74
C MET A 264 12.34 24.09 -36.37
N PRO A 265 13.19 25.05 -36.75
CA PRO A 265 14.50 24.73 -37.29
C PRO A 265 15.31 23.99 -36.22
N MET A 266 15.85 22.82 -36.59
CA MET A 266 17.00 22.26 -35.89
C MET A 266 18.15 23.24 -36.09
N THR A 267 18.45 24.07 -35.10
CA THR A 267 19.73 24.77 -35.06
C THR A 267 20.80 23.79 -34.60
N THR A 268 21.66 23.47 -35.55
CA THR A 268 22.98 22.87 -35.36
C THR A 268 23.82 23.71 -34.39
N ALA A 269 24.78 23.01 -33.77
CA ALA A 269 25.82 23.47 -32.85
C ALA A 269 26.20 24.96 -32.91
N PHE A 270 26.36 25.59 -31.73
CA PHE A 270 27.18 26.78 -31.56
C PHE A 270 28.06 26.67 -30.30
N GLU A 271 29.29 27.12 -30.50
CA GLU A 271 30.50 26.99 -29.71
C GLU A 271 30.52 27.87 -28.43
N ASP A 272 31.49 27.58 -27.57
CA ASP A 272 31.86 28.28 -26.34
C ASP A 272 32.10 29.81 -26.51
N GLY A 273 31.60 30.61 -25.57
CA GLY A 273 31.96 32.03 -25.37
C GLY A 273 31.09 32.74 -24.33
N PRO A 274 31.61 33.73 -23.56
CA PRO A 274 31.37 33.82 -22.12
C PRO A 274 30.21 34.72 -21.64
N SER A 275 29.65 34.30 -20.49
CA SER A 275 28.95 35.01 -19.41
C SER A 275 28.18 36.31 -19.70
N THR A 276 26.88 36.33 -19.38
CA THR A 276 26.30 37.03 -18.20
C THR A 276 24.77 37.02 -18.26
N SER A 277 24.12 36.42 -17.26
CA SER A 277 22.91 36.94 -16.58
C SER A 277 22.40 35.89 -15.61
N GLN A 278 22.31 36.29 -14.35
CA GLN A 278 21.91 35.48 -13.22
C GLN A 278 20.47 34.96 -13.39
N ALA A 279 20.31 33.64 -13.39
CA ALA A 279 19.06 32.98 -13.03
C ALA A 279 19.44 31.88 -12.05
N GLN A 280 19.04 32.05 -10.80
CA GLN A 280 19.32 31.11 -9.72
C GLN A 280 18.74 29.74 -10.06
N VAL A 281 19.60 28.73 -10.01
CA VAL A 281 19.22 27.32 -9.98
C VAL A 281 18.50 27.09 -8.66
N HIS A 282 17.20 26.85 -8.71
CA HIS A 282 16.44 26.27 -7.61
C HIS A 282 16.04 24.86 -8.04
N ASP A 283 17.01 23.96 -7.97
CA ASP A 283 16.77 22.53 -7.81
C ASP A 283 16.82 22.26 -6.30
N GLU A 284 15.69 21.76 -5.76
CA GLU A 284 15.51 21.03 -4.48
C GLU A 284 14.14 21.30 -3.79
N SER A 285 13.27 22.18 -4.29
CA SER A 285 12.00 22.51 -3.59
C SER A 285 10.82 21.57 -3.84
N ASP A 286 10.84 20.72 -4.88
CA ASP A 286 9.65 19.95 -5.27
C ASP A 286 9.41 18.69 -4.41
N ILE A 287 10.39 18.28 -3.58
CA ILE A 287 10.24 17.19 -2.61
C ILE A 287 9.65 17.72 -1.28
N ASP A 288 10.03 18.93 -0.87
CA ASP A 288 9.51 19.56 0.34
C ASP A 288 8.05 20.02 0.18
N ASP A 289 7.64 20.42 -1.02
CA ASP A 289 6.24 20.80 -1.30
C ASP A 289 5.27 19.61 -1.19
N LEU A 290 5.74 18.38 -1.43
CA LEU A 290 4.95 17.16 -1.19
C LEU A 290 4.74 16.91 0.30
N GLN A 291 5.78 17.07 1.14
CA GLN A 291 5.64 16.92 2.60
C GLN A 291 4.81 18.06 3.21
N LYS A 292 4.94 19.29 2.71
CA LYS A 292 4.17 20.44 3.17
C LYS A 292 2.68 20.33 2.82
N TYR A 293 2.36 19.72 1.67
CA TYR A 293 0.98 19.44 1.27
C TYR A 293 0.29 18.39 2.15
N TYR A 294 1.01 17.34 2.57
CA TYR A 294 0.47 16.32 3.50
C TYR A 294 0.10 16.90 4.87
N LEU A 295 0.80 17.94 5.35
CA LEU A 295 0.47 18.61 6.61
C LEU A 295 -0.74 19.56 6.53
N THR A 296 -1.13 20.00 5.33
CA THR A 296 -2.22 20.98 5.17
C THR A 296 -3.61 20.32 5.09
N TYR A 297 -3.68 19.00 4.91
CA TYR A 297 -4.94 18.25 4.77
C TYR A 297 -5.36 17.49 6.05
N LEU A 298 -4.67 17.69 7.17
CA LEU A 298 -5.03 17.13 8.47
C LEU A 298 -5.81 18.11 9.38
N ASP A 299 -6.06 19.34 8.91
CA ASP A 299 -6.72 20.41 9.67
C ASP A 299 -8.14 20.78 9.17
N ASP A 300 -8.73 20.01 8.25
CA ASP A 300 -10.13 20.18 7.77
C ASP A 300 -11.00 18.94 7.96
#